data_AF-A0A970GXI1-F1
#
_entry.id   AF-A0A970GXI1-F1
#
_cell.length_a   1.000
_cell.length_b   1.000
_cell.length_c   1.000
_cell.angle_alpha   90.00
_cell.angle_beta   90.00
_cell.angle_gamma   90.00
#
_symmetry.space_group_name_H-M   'P 1'
#
loop_
_entity.id
_entity.type
_entity.pdbx_description
1 polymer ?
#
loop_
_entity_poly.entity_id
_entity_poly.type
_entity_poly.pdbx_seq_one_letter_code
_entity_poly.pdbx_strand_id
1 'polypeptide(L)'
;MKQTSTLFRAIIAAGTLLCLGRAPEAQAAERDTPRTPWTEAVLTAAETIRAGEVVGQTGGLAYRYVDGSTNLVVGVAHNSAASNTPVRVRAGLYGLDNAGDITAAHTAAMAYAGTNNTARTAAASGSSPIGRIVAVYPRYVWVRIGP
;
A
#
# COMPACT_ATOMS: atom_id res chain seq x y z
N MET A 1 48.44 39.16 -6.31
CA MET A 1 47.10 39.73 -6.05
C MET A 1 46.16 39.29 -7.17
N LYS A 2 45.05 38.64 -6.78
CA LYS A 2 43.77 38.41 -7.48
C LYS A 2 43.78 37.79 -8.89
N GLN A 3 43.68 36.46 -8.92
CA GLN A 3 43.07 35.72 -10.01
C GLN A 3 41.64 35.37 -9.57
N THR A 4 40.64 36.09 -10.07
CA THR A 4 39.23 35.84 -9.78
C THR A 4 38.43 35.78 -11.07
N SER A 5 37.43 34.88 -11.05
CA SER A 5 36.27 34.75 -11.92
C SER A 5 36.43 34.07 -13.28
N THR A 6 36.53 32.73 -13.27
CA THR A 6 35.94 31.88 -14.33
C THR A 6 35.46 30.53 -13.79
N LEU A 7 34.76 30.54 -12.65
CA LEU A 7 34.22 29.32 -12.02
C LEU A 7 32.71 29.40 -11.70
N PHE A 8 31.96 30.18 -12.49
CA PHE A 8 30.52 30.40 -12.24
C PHE A 8 29.58 29.85 -13.32
N ARG A 9 30.00 28.85 -14.11
CA ARG A 9 29.15 28.30 -15.19
C ARG A 9 29.17 26.77 -15.39
N ALA A 10 29.62 25.98 -14.42
CA ALA A 10 29.62 24.51 -14.53
C ALA A 10 28.81 23.78 -13.44
N ILE A 11 27.83 24.43 -12.79
CA ILE A 11 26.99 23.80 -11.75
C ILE A 11 25.59 23.41 -12.29
N ILE A 12 25.30 23.59 -13.59
CA ILE A 12 23.99 23.24 -14.18
C ILE A 12 24.06 21.96 -15.05
N ALA A 13 25.04 21.09 -14.82
CA ALA A 13 25.14 19.81 -15.55
C ALA A 13 25.25 18.57 -14.65
N ALA A 14 25.26 18.74 -13.32
CA ALA A 14 25.33 17.63 -12.37
C ALA A 14 24.00 17.36 -11.62
N GLY A 15 22.96 18.16 -11.88
CA GLY A 15 21.71 18.14 -11.10
C GLY A 15 20.54 17.37 -11.71
N THR A 16 20.69 16.72 -12.86
CA THR A 16 19.50 16.29 -13.64
C THR A 16 19.62 14.93 -14.32
N LEU A 17 20.22 13.91 -13.67
CA LEU A 17 20.04 12.54 -14.17
C LEU A 17 20.22 11.43 -13.11
N LEU A 18 19.65 11.62 -11.91
CA LEU A 18 19.67 10.60 -10.85
C LEU A 18 18.27 10.39 -10.24
N CYS A 19 17.23 10.33 -11.07
CA CYS A 19 15.86 10.05 -10.61
C CYS A 19 15.04 9.16 -11.55
N LEU A 20 15.66 8.40 -12.47
CA LEU A 20 14.92 7.52 -13.38
C LEU A 20 15.07 6.07 -12.93
N GLY A 21 14.30 5.73 -11.89
CA GLY A 21 14.19 4.39 -11.36
C GLY A 21 14.50 4.36 -9.87
N ARG A 22 13.51 4.71 -9.04
CA ARG A 22 13.47 4.10 -7.70
C ARG A 22 13.55 2.58 -7.94
N ALA A 23 14.46 1.91 -7.24
CA ALA A 23 14.61 0.46 -7.36
C ALA A 23 13.30 -0.23 -6.93
N PRO A 24 12.84 -1.29 -7.64
CA PRO A 24 11.62 -2.04 -7.30
C PRO A 24 11.54 -2.41 -5.82
N GLU A 25 12.69 -2.69 -5.21
CA GLU A 25 12.84 -3.05 -3.81
C GLU A 25 12.58 -1.88 -2.85
N ALA A 26 13.04 -0.67 -3.17
CA ALA A 26 12.74 0.53 -2.40
C ALA A 26 11.26 0.92 -2.51
N GLN A 27 10.62 0.63 -3.66
CA GLN A 27 9.18 0.85 -3.87
C GLN A 27 8.31 -0.23 -3.20
N ALA A 28 8.76 -1.48 -3.16
CA ALA A 28 8.12 -2.55 -2.39
C ALA A 28 8.26 -2.30 -0.88
N ALA A 29 9.41 -1.82 -0.40
CA ALA A 29 9.58 -1.39 0.98
C ALA A 29 8.68 -0.20 1.34
N GLU A 30 8.45 0.74 0.41
CA GLU A 30 7.52 1.87 0.58
C GLU A 30 6.04 1.42 0.54
N ARG A 31 5.75 0.28 -0.13
CA ARG A 31 4.45 -0.40 -0.10
C ARG A 31 4.18 -1.02 1.26
N ASP A 32 5.17 -1.70 1.83
CA ASP A 32 5.06 -2.48 3.07
C ASP A 32 5.26 -1.65 4.34
N THR A 33 5.71 -0.39 4.18
CA THR A 33 5.88 0.56 5.29
C THR A 33 4.81 1.64 5.21
N PRO A 34 3.85 1.69 6.14
CA PRO A 34 2.81 2.70 6.13
C PRO A 34 3.42 4.11 6.22
N ARG A 35 2.97 5.01 5.35
CA ARG A 35 3.32 6.44 5.47
C ARG A 35 2.47 7.05 6.59
N THR A 36 3.12 7.54 7.66
CA THR A 36 2.57 8.22 8.86
C THR A 36 1.91 7.24 9.89
N PRO A 37 1.70 7.65 11.17
CA PRO A 37 1.70 6.72 12.31
C PRO A 37 0.62 5.65 12.18
N TRP A 38 1.00 4.40 12.40
CA TRP A 38 0.12 3.25 12.25
C TRP A 38 -0.42 2.79 13.60
N THR A 39 -1.67 2.34 13.60
CA THR A 39 -2.22 1.54 14.70
C THR A 39 -1.87 0.08 14.42
N GLU A 40 -1.17 -0.56 15.35
CA GLU A 40 -0.86 -1.99 15.28
C GLU A 40 -1.89 -2.79 16.09
N ALA A 41 -2.37 -3.89 15.50
CA ALA A 41 -3.19 -4.89 16.17
C ALA A 41 -2.53 -6.26 16.02
N VAL A 42 -2.68 -7.10 17.05
CA VAL A 42 -2.25 -8.50 17.01
C VAL A 42 -3.50 -9.37 16.97
N LEU A 43 -3.63 -10.17 15.93
CA LEU A 43 -4.77 -11.06 15.71
C LEU A 43 -4.28 -12.51 15.56
N THR A 44 -5.18 -13.47 15.77
CA THR A 44 -4.92 -14.87 15.43
C THR A 44 -5.29 -15.11 13.97
N ALA A 45 -4.35 -15.61 13.17
CA ALA A 45 -4.60 -15.93 11.78
C ALA A 45 -5.49 -17.20 11.67
N ALA A 46 -6.62 -17.11 10.98
CA ALA A 46 -7.45 -18.30 10.69
C ALA A 46 -6.85 -19.16 9.57
N GLU A 47 -6.09 -18.53 8.67
CA GLU A 47 -5.43 -19.18 7.53
C GLU A 47 -3.96 -18.71 7.43
N THR A 48 -3.23 -19.21 6.44
CA THR A 48 -1.89 -18.67 6.16
C THR A 48 -2.03 -17.26 5.57
N ILE A 49 -1.39 -16.28 6.21
CA ILE A 49 -1.34 -14.88 5.76
C ILE A 49 0.13 -14.53 5.54
N ARG A 50 0.44 -13.89 4.42
CA ARG A 50 1.79 -13.42 4.10
C ARG A 50 1.93 -11.93 4.45
N ALA A 51 3.15 -11.52 4.78
CA ALA A 51 3.46 -10.10 4.92
C ALA A 51 3.11 -9.34 3.62
N GLY A 52 2.56 -8.13 3.78
CA GLY A 52 2.10 -7.27 2.69
C GLY A 52 0.67 -7.57 2.20
N GLU A 53 0.01 -8.62 2.69
CA GLU A 53 -1.38 -8.93 2.33
C GLU A 53 -2.37 -8.06 3.12
N VAL A 54 -3.43 -7.59 2.45
CA VAL A 54 -4.56 -6.94 3.10
C VAL A 54 -5.29 -7.97 3.97
N VAL A 55 -5.63 -7.57 5.19
CA VAL A 55 -6.25 -8.44 6.21
C VAL A 55 -7.64 -7.95 6.56
N GLY A 56 -8.60 -8.86 6.50
CA GLY A 56 -9.93 -8.70 7.07
C GLY A 56 -10.06 -9.43 8.40
N GLN A 57 -10.97 -8.96 9.25
CA GLN A 57 -11.30 -9.58 10.52
C GLN A 57 -12.78 -9.94 10.57
N THR A 58 -13.07 -11.13 11.11
CA THR A 58 -14.40 -11.51 11.58
C THR A 58 -14.28 -12.42 12.79
N GLY A 59 -15.14 -12.24 13.79
CA GLY A 59 -15.13 -13.08 15.01
C GLY A 59 -13.80 -13.09 15.78
N GLY A 60 -12.98 -12.04 15.68
CA GLY A 60 -11.66 -11.98 16.34
C GLY A 60 -10.52 -12.67 15.58
N LEU A 61 -10.80 -13.28 14.42
CA LEU A 61 -9.81 -13.97 13.60
C LEU A 61 -9.45 -13.15 12.35
N ALA A 62 -8.19 -13.23 11.96
CA ALA A 62 -7.65 -12.59 10.76
C ALA A 62 -7.71 -13.53 9.56
N TYR A 63 -8.15 -13.00 8.42
CA TYR A 63 -8.25 -13.68 7.13
C TYR A 63 -7.59 -12.85 6.06
N ARG A 64 -7.10 -13.50 4.99
CA ARG A 64 -6.67 -12.79 3.80
C ARG A 64 -7.89 -12.08 3.20
N TYR A 65 -7.71 -10.83 2.85
CA TYR A 65 -8.76 -10.06 2.21
C TYR A 65 -8.67 -10.21 0.70
N VAL A 66 -9.72 -10.74 0.08
CA VAL A 66 -9.78 -11.00 -1.35
C VAL A 66 -11.08 -10.49 -1.94
N ASP A 67 -11.20 -10.55 -3.27
CA ASP A 67 -12.43 -10.17 -3.98
C ASP A 67 -13.66 -10.90 -3.43
N GLY A 68 -14.77 -10.18 -3.29
CA GLY A 68 -16.01 -10.69 -2.70
C GLY A 68 -16.02 -10.84 -1.18
N SER A 69 -14.92 -10.52 -0.48
CA SER A 69 -14.88 -10.64 0.99
C SER A 69 -15.83 -9.64 1.66
N THR A 70 -16.55 -10.12 2.66
CA THR A 70 -17.44 -9.32 3.51
C THR A 70 -16.80 -8.95 4.85
N ASN A 71 -15.58 -9.43 5.12
CA ASN A 71 -14.87 -9.16 6.37
C ASN A 71 -14.60 -7.66 6.54
N LEU A 72 -14.48 -7.19 7.77
CA LEU A 72 -14.08 -5.81 8.04
C LEU A 72 -12.58 -5.68 7.89
N VAL A 73 -12.10 -4.75 7.06
CA VAL A 73 -10.67 -4.57 6.85
C VAL A 73 -10.03 -3.87 8.04
N VAL A 74 -8.93 -4.44 8.50
CA VAL A 74 -8.21 -3.99 9.71
C VAL A 74 -6.81 -3.46 9.42
N GLY A 75 -6.26 -3.76 8.25
CA GLY A 75 -4.95 -3.26 7.84
C GLY A 75 -4.22 -4.20 6.89
N VAL A 76 -2.90 -4.08 6.86
CA VAL A 76 -1.99 -4.93 6.10
C VAL A 76 -1.11 -5.73 7.06
N ALA A 77 -0.88 -7.01 6.74
CA ALA A 77 -0.04 -7.89 7.55
C ALA A 77 1.43 -7.45 7.51
N HIS A 78 2.03 -7.23 8.67
CA HIS A 78 3.44 -6.86 8.80
C HIS A 78 4.38 -8.08 8.84
N ASN A 79 3.88 -9.22 9.33
CA ASN A 79 4.59 -10.50 9.32
C ASN A 79 3.73 -11.59 8.69
N SER A 80 4.40 -12.61 8.15
CA SER A 80 3.72 -13.84 7.75
C SER A 80 3.32 -14.65 9.00
N ALA A 81 2.18 -15.32 8.92
CA ALA A 81 1.64 -16.16 9.99
C ALA A 81 0.97 -17.40 9.37
N ALA A 82 1.22 -18.57 9.96
CA ALA A 82 0.43 -19.77 9.67
C ALA A 82 -0.91 -19.72 10.42
N SER A 83 -1.85 -20.60 10.05
CA SER A 83 -3.12 -20.74 10.78
C SER A 83 -2.87 -21.01 12.28
N ASN A 84 -3.67 -20.38 13.13
CA ASN A 84 -3.59 -20.37 14.59
C ASN A 84 -2.32 -19.73 15.19
N THR A 85 -1.58 -18.94 14.39
CA THR A 85 -0.44 -18.17 14.90
C THR A 85 -0.70 -16.65 14.86
N PRO A 86 0.00 -15.85 15.69
CA PRO A 86 -0.20 -14.41 15.72
C PRO A 86 0.24 -13.72 14.41
N VAL A 87 -0.62 -12.87 13.88
CA VAL A 87 -0.33 -11.91 12.80
C VAL A 87 -0.42 -10.49 13.32
N ARG A 88 0.63 -9.70 13.09
CA ARG A 88 0.63 -8.26 13.37
C ARG A 88 0.09 -7.54 12.14
N VAL A 89 -0.93 -6.73 12.34
CA VAL A 89 -1.63 -5.99 11.30
C VAL A 89 -1.52 -4.51 11.59
N ARG A 90 -1.28 -3.71 10.56
CA ARG A 90 -1.11 -2.26 10.69
C ARG A 90 -2.10 -1.52 9.80
N ALA A 91 -2.89 -0.62 10.36
CA ALA A 91 -3.69 0.34 9.61
C ALA A 91 -2.81 1.52 9.15
N GLY A 92 -3.14 2.14 8.02
CA GLY A 92 -2.32 3.24 7.47
C GLY A 92 -2.52 3.48 5.98
N LEU A 93 -1.61 4.25 5.39
CA LEU A 93 -1.57 4.53 3.97
C LEU A 93 -0.63 3.53 3.26
N TYR A 94 -1.18 2.71 2.38
CA TYR A 94 -0.47 1.64 1.67
C TYR A 94 -0.61 1.79 0.16
N GLY A 95 0.44 1.39 -0.57
CA GLY A 95 0.35 1.19 -2.01
C GLY A 95 -0.22 -0.18 -2.32
N LEU A 96 -1.18 -0.27 -3.23
CA LEU A 96 -1.69 -1.53 -3.78
C LEU A 96 -1.49 -1.56 -5.29
N ASP A 97 -1.31 -2.74 -5.86
CA ASP A 97 -1.20 -2.88 -7.31
C ASP A 97 -2.49 -2.38 -7.97
N ASN A 98 -2.36 -1.59 -9.03
CA ASN A 98 -3.52 -1.08 -9.75
C ASN A 98 -4.04 -2.15 -10.72
N ALA A 99 -5.29 -2.60 -10.57
CA ALA A 99 -5.93 -3.55 -11.49
C ALA A 99 -6.22 -2.97 -12.90
N GLY A 100 -5.75 -1.75 -13.20
CA GLY A 100 -5.91 -1.08 -14.50
C GLY A 100 -7.14 -0.19 -14.59
N ASP A 101 -8.16 -0.46 -13.77
CA ASP A 101 -9.43 0.29 -13.78
C ASP A 101 -9.35 1.60 -12.99
N ILE A 102 -8.32 1.78 -12.15
CA ILE A 102 -8.20 2.95 -11.28
C ILE A 102 -7.37 4.04 -11.95
N THR A 103 -8.07 5.09 -12.38
CA THR A 103 -7.48 6.35 -12.83
C THR A 103 -7.53 7.44 -11.75
N ALA A 104 -6.84 8.57 -11.97
CA ALA A 104 -6.81 9.72 -11.07
C ALA A 104 -8.21 10.30 -10.72
N ALA A 105 -9.20 10.10 -11.59
CA ALA A 105 -10.59 10.50 -11.36
C ALA A 105 -11.25 9.77 -10.19
N HIS A 106 -10.73 8.60 -9.80
CA HIS A 106 -11.24 7.82 -8.67
C HIS A 106 -10.61 8.22 -7.33
N THR A 107 -9.85 9.31 -7.27
CA THR A 107 -9.36 9.83 -5.99
C THR A 107 -10.55 10.12 -5.08
N ALA A 108 -10.46 9.75 -3.79
CA ALA A 108 -11.54 9.74 -2.80
C ALA A 108 -12.65 8.69 -2.99
N ALA A 109 -12.63 7.89 -4.07
CA ALA A 109 -13.50 6.73 -4.19
C ALA A 109 -13.10 5.61 -3.21
N MET A 110 -14.02 4.69 -2.95
CA MET A 110 -13.71 3.46 -2.23
C MET A 110 -12.86 2.56 -3.12
N ALA A 111 -11.83 1.96 -2.52
CA ALA A 111 -11.09 0.86 -3.12
C ALA A 111 -11.66 -0.47 -2.62
N TYR A 112 -11.61 -1.47 -3.48
CA TYR A 112 -11.96 -2.85 -3.20
C TYR A 112 -10.81 -3.76 -3.60
N ALA A 113 -10.67 -4.91 -2.93
CA ALA A 113 -9.64 -5.87 -3.25
C ALA A 113 -9.98 -6.60 -4.55
N GLY A 114 -9.03 -6.64 -5.48
CA GLY A 114 -9.07 -7.58 -6.58
C GLY A 114 -8.38 -8.91 -6.28
N THR A 115 -7.29 -8.80 -5.54
CA THR A 115 -6.59 -9.86 -4.83
C THR A 115 -6.16 -9.26 -3.49
N ASN A 116 -5.42 -10.01 -2.69
CA ASN A 116 -4.93 -9.56 -1.39
C ASN A 116 -3.81 -8.50 -1.44
N ASN A 117 -3.40 -8.05 -2.63
CA ASN A 117 -2.44 -6.95 -2.81
C ASN A 117 -2.81 -5.99 -3.97
N THR A 118 -3.96 -6.19 -4.60
CA THR A 118 -4.41 -5.42 -5.79
C THR A 118 -5.70 -4.67 -5.47
N ALA A 119 -5.79 -3.42 -5.90
CA ALA A 119 -6.97 -2.57 -5.75
C ALA A 119 -7.74 -2.40 -7.08
N ARG A 120 -9.06 -2.37 -6.98
CA ARG A 120 -10.02 -1.99 -8.04
C ARG A 120 -11.12 -1.09 -7.45
N THR A 121 -11.90 -0.42 -8.30
CA THR A 121 -13.04 0.44 -7.87
C THR A 121 -14.38 -0.25 -7.99
N ALA A 122 -14.51 -1.24 -8.88
CA ALA A 122 -15.69 -2.10 -8.98
C ALA A 122 -15.59 -3.26 -7.99
N ALA A 123 -16.71 -3.63 -7.37
CA ALA A 123 -16.76 -4.70 -6.39
C ALA A 123 -17.88 -5.70 -6.71
N ALA A 124 -17.70 -6.96 -6.30
CA ALA A 124 -18.82 -7.88 -6.23
C ALA A 124 -19.86 -7.36 -5.21
N SER A 125 -21.15 -7.59 -5.48
CA SER A 125 -22.23 -7.17 -4.58
C SER A 125 -22.00 -7.67 -3.15
N GLY A 126 -22.13 -6.78 -2.17
CA GLY A 126 -21.92 -7.09 -0.75
C GLY A 126 -20.46 -7.06 -0.27
N SER A 127 -19.48 -6.84 -1.15
CA SER A 127 -18.07 -6.70 -0.74
C SER A 127 -17.87 -5.49 0.16
N SER A 128 -17.06 -5.64 1.20
CA SER A 128 -16.64 -4.48 2.00
C SER A 128 -15.49 -3.73 1.29
N PRO A 129 -15.41 -2.39 1.42
CA PRO A 129 -14.27 -1.65 0.91
C PRO A 129 -13.02 -1.95 1.74
N ILE A 130 -11.85 -1.97 1.08
CA ILE A 130 -10.56 -2.07 1.78
C ILE A 130 -10.09 -0.73 2.33
N GLY A 131 -10.65 0.37 1.81
CA GLY A 131 -10.26 1.71 2.20
C GLY A 131 -10.64 2.77 1.17
N ARG A 132 -10.10 3.97 1.34
CA ARG A 132 -10.31 5.11 0.43
C ARG A 132 -9.06 5.44 -0.37
N ILE A 133 -9.23 5.70 -1.67
CA ILE A 133 -8.14 6.08 -2.57
C ILE A 133 -7.67 7.50 -2.24
N VAL A 134 -6.38 7.66 -2.01
CA VAL A 134 -5.74 8.95 -1.68
C VAL A 134 -4.96 9.50 -2.87
N ALA A 135 -4.31 8.63 -3.64
CA ALA A 135 -3.57 9.02 -4.83
C ALA A 135 -3.43 7.84 -5.79
N VAL A 136 -3.34 8.13 -7.09
CA VAL A 136 -3.19 7.12 -8.15
C VAL A 136 -1.91 7.40 -8.91
N TYR A 137 -1.07 6.38 -9.04
CA TYR A 137 0.15 6.38 -9.83
C TYR A 137 0.06 5.29 -10.89
N PRO A 138 0.89 5.33 -11.95
CA PRO A 138 0.78 4.39 -13.07
C PRO A 138 0.83 2.90 -12.70
N ARG A 139 1.50 2.54 -11.60
CA ARG A 139 1.64 1.15 -11.15
C ARG A 139 0.89 0.85 -9.84
N TYR A 140 0.60 1.88 -9.05
CA TYR A 140 0.13 1.73 -7.68
C TYR A 140 -0.98 2.70 -7.36
N VAL A 141 -1.89 2.26 -6.50
CA VAL A 141 -2.94 3.09 -5.90
C VAL A 141 -2.64 3.20 -4.42
N TRP A 142 -2.53 4.43 -3.92
CA TRP A 142 -2.38 4.67 -2.49
C TRP A 142 -3.75 4.67 -1.85
N VAL A 143 -3.96 3.73 -0.93
CA VAL A 143 -5.22 3.52 -0.22
C VAL A 143 -4.99 3.69 1.26
N ARG A 144 -5.85 4.46 1.91
CA ARG A 144 -5.93 4.52 3.36
C ARG A 144 -6.73 3.31 3.84
N ILE A 145 -6.06 2.35 4.47
CA ILE A 145 -6.58 1.04 4.89
C ILE A 145 -6.70 0.98 6.42
N GLY A 146 -7.78 0.36 6.89
CA GLY A 146 -8.11 0.22 8.31
C GLY A 146 -9.15 1.25 8.79
N PRO A 147 -9.63 1.13 10.04
CA PRO A 147 -10.60 2.06 10.64
C PRO A 147 -10.06 3.49 10.80
#